data_AF-A0A4R7VBB5-F1
#
_entry.id   AF-A0A4R7VBB5-F1
#
_cell.length_a   1.000
_cell.length_b   1.000
_cell.length_c   1.000
_cell.angle_alpha   90.00
_cell.angle_beta   90.00
_cell.angle_gamma   90.00
#
_symmetry.space_group_name_H-M   'P 1'
#
loop_
_entity.id
_entity.type
_entity.pdbx_description
1 polymer ?
#
loop_
_entity_poly.entity_id
_entity_poly.type
_entity_poly.pdbx_seq_one_letter_code
_entity_poly.pdbx_strand_id
1 'polypeptide(L)'
;MAGNLVLLAIAVIAPSLLFWAIVRVPRTVDAVGAHLRARRGPVPTAPPIERLAADLRRVHRTLAEFPPGTPALRRRATRQAYDALLAQACAAVDVPHRLDGMAEGVDREVERLRVAQALRDAGVRVS
;
A
#
# COMPACT_ATOMS: atom_id res chain seq x y z
N MET A 1 34.21 22.97 -25.27
CA MET A 1 33.63 23.21 -23.92
C MET A 1 32.23 22.60 -23.73
N ALA A 2 31.42 22.39 -24.79
CA ALA A 2 30.07 21.81 -24.65
C ALA A 2 30.03 20.32 -24.21
N GLY A 3 31.03 19.51 -24.59
CA GLY A 3 31.05 18.07 -24.28
C GLY A 3 31.14 17.73 -22.78
N ASN A 4 31.80 18.58 -21.97
CA ASN A 4 31.95 18.35 -20.53
C ASN A 4 30.66 18.64 -19.75
N LEU A 5 29.85 19.59 -20.23
CA LEU A 5 28.57 19.95 -19.63
C LEU A 5 27.52 18.85 -19.84
N VAL A 6 27.57 18.15 -20.98
CA VAL A 6 26.68 17.01 -21.27
C VAL A 6 27.01 15.82 -20.37
N LEU A 7 28.29 15.53 -20.14
CA LEU A 7 28.73 14.47 -19.23
C LEU A 7 28.35 14.75 -17.77
N LEU A 8 28.49 16.00 -17.31
CA LEU A 8 28.07 16.41 -15.97
C LEU A 8 26.54 16.37 -15.80
N ALA A 9 25.77 16.78 -16.82
CA ALA A 9 24.32 16.73 -16.78
C ALA A 9 23.79 15.27 -16.67
N ILE A 10 24.40 14.34 -17.41
CA ILE A 10 24.05 12.91 -17.34
C ILE A 10 24.40 12.32 -15.96
N ALA A 11 25.57 12.66 -15.41
CA ALA A 11 26.02 12.17 -14.12
C ALA A 11 25.11 12.59 -12.94
N VAL A 12 24.45 13.74 -13.04
CA VAL A 12 23.55 14.27 -11.99
C VAL A 12 22.11 13.78 -12.17
N ILE A 13 21.61 13.71 -13.40
CA ILE A 13 20.20 13.38 -13.66
C ILE A 13 19.94 11.87 -13.55
N ALA A 14 20.91 11.03 -13.94
CA ALA A 14 20.77 9.58 -13.90
C ALA A 14 20.50 9.00 -12.50
N PRO A 15 21.24 9.34 -11.43
CA PRO A 15 20.97 8.79 -10.10
C PRO A 15 19.65 9.30 -9.52
N SER A 16 19.22 10.52 -9.83
CA SER A 16 17.94 11.06 -9.37
C SER A 16 16.75 10.38 -10.05
N LEU A 17 16.82 10.14 -11.35
CA LEU A 17 15.78 9.40 -12.09
C LEU A 17 15.77 7.92 -11.71
N LEU A 18 16.94 7.31 -11.48
CA LEU A 18 17.04 5.93 -11.02
C LEU A 18 16.47 5.76 -9.61
N PHE A 19 16.81 6.67 -8.69
CA PHE A 19 16.25 6.70 -7.34
C PHE A 19 14.74 6.94 -7.35
N TRP A 20 14.27 7.88 -8.18
CA TRP A 20 12.85 8.14 -8.35
C TRP A 20 12.11 6.95 -8.97
N ALA A 21 12.70 6.29 -9.96
CA ALA A 21 12.17 5.07 -10.56
C ALA A 21 12.10 3.95 -9.51
N ILE A 22 13.17 3.68 -8.75
CA ILE A 22 13.21 2.67 -7.69
C ILE A 22 12.14 2.92 -6.62
N VAL A 23 11.94 4.17 -6.21
CA VAL A 23 10.92 4.55 -5.21
C VAL A 23 9.50 4.47 -5.79
N ARG A 24 9.32 4.68 -7.10
CA ARG A 24 8.00 4.68 -7.77
C ARG A 24 7.58 3.31 -8.33
N VAL A 25 8.54 2.40 -8.54
CA VAL A 25 8.34 1.01 -9.00
C VAL A 25 7.25 0.28 -8.23
N PRO A 26 7.24 0.17 -6.89
CA PRO A 26 6.28 -0.70 -6.20
C PRO A 26 4.82 -0.34 -6.49
N ARG A 27 4.50 0.95 -6.69
CA ARG A 27 3.12 1.38 -7.01
C ARG A 27 2.73 1.17 -8.47
N THR A 28 3.69 1.23 -9.40
CA THR A 28 3.40 1.01 -10.83
C THR A 28 3.31 -0.47 -11.17
N VAL A 29 4.09 -1.34 -10.50
CA VAL A 29 3.99 -2.80 -10.74
C VAL A 29 2.62 -3.33 -10.33
N ASP A 30 2.01 -2.79 -9.27
CA ASP A 30 0.67 -3.18 -8.83
C ASP A 30 -0.43 -2.75 -9.82
N ALA A 31 -0.35 -1.53 -10.36
CA ALA A 31 -1.29 -1.03 -11.37
C ALA A 31 -1.19 -1.80 -12.70
N VAL A 32 0.04 -2.12 -13.14
CA VAL A 32 0.28 -2.93 -14.34
C VAL A 32 -0.16 -4.38 -14.12
N GLY A 33 0.08 -4.92 -12.92
CA GLY A 33 -0.39 -6.24 -12.52
C GLY A 33 -1.92 -6.33 -12.55
N ALA A 34 -2.64 -5.31 -12.09
CA ALA A 34 -4.10 -5.23 -12.18
C ALA A 34 -4.58 -5.19 -13.64
N HIS A 35 -3.90 -4.43 -14.51
CA HIS A 35 -4.24 -4.31 -15.92
C HIS A 35 -4.01 -5.62 -16.71
N LEU A 36 -2.96 -6.37 -16.35
CA LEU A 36 -2.68 -7.69 -16.93
C LEU A 36 -3.66 -8.77 -16.43
N ARG A 37 -4.11 -8.68 -15.17
CA ARG A 37 -5.16 -9.57 -14.63
C ARG A 37 -6.50 -9.35 -15.30
N ALA A 38 -6.85 -8.11 -15.64
CA ALA A 38 -8.07 -7.78 -16.38
C ALA A 38 -8.13 -8.46 -17.77
N ARG A 39 -6.99 -8.83 -18.37
CA ARG A 39 -6.93 -9.53 -19.66
C ARG A 39 -7.03 -11.07 -19.57
N ARG A 40 -7.02 -11.67 -18.37
CA ARG A 40 -6.87 -13.14 -18.18
C ARG A 40 -8.18 -13.93 -17.97
N GLY A 41 -9.35 -13.34 -18.21
CA GLY A 41 -10.63 -14.03 -18.02
C GLY A 41 -11.08 -14.09 -16.54
N PRO A 42 -12.33 -14.52 -16.26
CA PRO A 42 -12.99 -14.31 -14.97
C PRO A 42 -12.52 -15.34 -13.94
N VAL A 43 -11.36 -15.09 -13.35
CA VAL A 43 -10.96 -15.66 -12.06
C VAL A 43 -11.65 -14.81 -10.97
N PRO A 44 -12.13 -15.40 -9.84
CA PRO A 44 -12.68 -14.63 -8.73
C PRO A 44 -11.77 -13.44 -8.40
N THR A 45 -12.29 -12.24 -8.62
CA THR A 45 -11.50 -11.01 -8.88
C THR A 45 -10.85 -10.46 -7.61
N ALA A 46 -11.29 -10.91 -6.44
CA ALA A 46 -10.73 -10.57 -5.14
C ALA A 46 -10.59 -11.83 -4.28
N PRO A 47 -9.60 -11.90 -3.37
CA PRO A 47 -9.58 -12.92 -2.33
C PRO A 47 -10.91 -12.89 -1.57
N PRO A 48 -11.44 -14.06 -1.16
CA PRO A 48 -12.70 -14.12 -0.41
C PRO A 48 -12.61 -13.23 0.83
N ILE A 49 -13.70 -12.52 1.13
CA ILE A 49 -13.74 -11.49 2.18
C ILE A 49 -13.36 -12.05 3.55
N GLU A 50 -13.62 -13.34 3.79
CA GLU A 50 -13.25 -14.06 5.01
C GLU A 50 -11.72 -14.16 5.17
N ARG A 51 -10.99 -14.37 4.07
CA ARG A 51 -9.51 -14.38 4.07
C ARG A 51 -8.98 -12.98 4.33
N LEU A 52 -9.55 -11.95 3.69
CA LEU A 52 -9.17 -10.56 3.95
C LEU A 52 -9.40 -10.18 5.41
N ALA A 53 -10.54 -10.55 5.99
CA ALA A 53 -10.82 -10.32 7.40
C ALA A 53 -9.84 -11.07 8.31
N ALA A 54 -9.44 -12.30 7.96
CA ALA A 54 -8.44 -13.05 8.71
C ALA A 54 -7.05 -12.40 8.64
N ASP A 55 -6.64 -11.96 7.45
CA ASP A 55 -5.36 -11.28 7.24
C ASP A 55 -5.32 -9.93 7.95
N LEU A 56 -6.42 -9.16 7.93
CA LEU A 56 -6.55 -7.91 8.69
C LEU A 56 -6.35 -8.16 10.19
N ARG A 57 -7.01 -9.17 10.76
CA ARG A 57 -6.82 -9.54 12.18
C ARG A 57 -5.38 -9.95 12.47
N ARG A 58 -4.77 -10.76 11.61
CA ARG A 58 -3.39 -11.23 11.77
C ARG A 58 -2.39 -10.08 11.76
N VAL A 59 -2.52 -9.17 10.80
CA VAL A 59 -1.61 -8.01 10.67
C VAL A 59 -1.87 -7.01 11.79
N HIS A 60 -3.12 -6.79 12.20
CA HIS A 60 -3.46 -5.94 13.33
C HIS A 60 -2.82 -6.43 14.64
N ARG A 61 -2.92 -7.74 14.94
CA ARG A 61 -2.22 -8.33 16.09
C ARG A 61 -0.71 -8.16 16.01
N THR A 62 -0.14 -8.41 14.83
CA THR A 62 1.30 -8.21 14.60
C THR A 62 1.75 -6.76 14.89
N LEU A 63 0.92 -5.78 14.52
CA LEU A 63 1.17 -4.37 14.83
C LEU A 63 1.08 -4.07 16.33
N ALA A 64 0.09 -4.65 17.02
CA ALA A 64 -0.14 -4.45 18.45
C ALA A 64 0.94 -5.12 19.32
N GLU A 65 1.44 -6.28 18.91
CA GLU A 65 2.35 -7.13 19.67
C GLU A 65 3.84 -6.82 19.41
N PHE A 66 4.15 -5.77 18.65
CA PHE A 66 5.55 -5.49 18.31
C PHE A 66 6.42 -5.20 19.54
N PRO A 67 7.49 -5.98 19.78
CA PRO A 67 8.38 -5.77 20.92
C PRO A 67 9.03 -4.37 20.91
N PRO A 68 9.39 -3.84 22.09
CA PRO A 68 10.31 -2.72 22.17
C PRO A 68 11.62 -3.07 21.44
N GLY A 69 12.18 -2.12 20.69
CA GLY A 69 13.38 -2.35 19.86
C GLY A 69 13.11 -2.90 18.46
N THR A 70 11.84 -3.16 18.07
CA THR A 70 11.52 -3.52 16.68
C THR A 70 11.96 -2.41 15.72
N PRO A 71 12.71 -2.72 14.63
CA PRO A 71 13.14 -1.72 13.66
C PRO A 71 11.99 -0.88 13.10
N ALA A 72 12.19 0.44 13.01
CA ALA A 72 11.18 1.36 12.49
C ALA A 72 10.72 0.98 11.07
N LEU A 73 11.62 0.45 10.23
CA LEU A 73 11.30 -0.05 8.90
C LEU A 73 10.27 -1.19 8.95
N ARG A 74 10.42 -2.15 9.87
CA ARG A 74 9.49 -3.29 10.01
C ARG A 74 8.11 -2.83 10.46
N ARG A 75 8.06 -1.88 11.40
CA ARG A 75 6.79 -1.25 11.84
C ARG A 75 6.10 -0.54 10.67
N ARG A 76 6.84 0.25 9.89
CA ARG A 76 6.30 0.96 8.70
C ARG A 76 5.82 0.00 7.61
N ALA A 77 6.62 -1.01 7.26
CA ALA A 77 6.24 -2.01 6.27
C ALA A 77 4.96 -2.77 6.66
N THR A 78 4.81 -3.10 7.94
CA THR A 78 3.61 -3.79 8.45
C THR A 78 2.39 -2.88 8.43
N ARG A 79 2.55 -1.58 8.73
CA ARG A 79 1.47 -0.58 8.58
C ARG A 79 1.04 -0.41 7.13
N GLN A 80 1.99 -0.39 6.19
CA GLN A 80 1.68 -0.34 4.76
C GLN A 80 0.91 -1.57 4.29
N ALA A 81 1.31 -2.76 4.77
CA ALA A 81 0.58 -3.99 4.49
C ALA A 81 -0.85 -3.95 5.06
N TYR A 82 -1.02 -3.38 6.27
CA TYR A 82 -2.35 -3.18 6.86
C TYR A 82 -3.22 -2.23 6.02
N ASP A 83 -2.67 -1.10 5.56
CA ASP A 83 -3.41 -0.16 4.70
C ASP A 83 -3.82 -0.80 3.37
N ALA A 84 -2.95 -1.60 2.77
CA ALA A 84 -3.25 -2.32 1.54
C ALA A 84 -4.40 -3.32 1.74
N LEU A 85 -4.42 -4.04 2.86
CA LEU A 85 -5.51 -4.95 3.20
C LEU A 85 -6.83 -4.19 3.45
N LEU A 86 -6.78 -3.01 4.09
CA LEU A 86 -7.96 -2.17 4.26
C LEU A 86 -8.53 -1.70 2.92
N ALA A 87 -7.66 -1.27 1.99
CA ALA A 87 -8.07 -0.88 0.64
C ALA A 87 -8.71 -2.05 -0.13
N GLN A 88 -8.11 -3.25 -0.05
CA GLN A 88 -8.67 -4.45 -0.68
C GLN A 88 -10.03 -4.84 -0.10
N ALA A 89 -10.18 -4.79 1.24
CA ALA A 89 -11.45 -5.05 1.89
C ALA A 89 -12.50 -4.01 1.49
N CYS A 90 -12.12 -2.73 1.40
CA CYS A 90 -13.02 -1.66 0.95
C CYS A 90 -13.51 -1.90 -0.48
N ALA A 91 -12.61 -2.27 -1.40
CA ALA A 91 -12.98 -2.61 -2.77
C ALA A 91 -13.92 -3.82 -2.85
N ALA A 92 -13.78 -4.79 -1.95
CA ALA A 92 -14.63 -5.97 -1.92
C ALA A 92 -16.07 -5.70 -1.41
N VAL A 93 -16.25 -4.66 -0.58
CA VAL A 93 -17.57 -4.28 -0.03
C VAL A 93 -18.08 -2.92 -0.55
N ASP A 94 -17.44 -2.39 -1.60
CA ASP A 94 -17.75 -1.10 -2.23
C ASP A 94 -17.78 0.10 -1.27
N VAL A 95 -16.81 0.16 -0.35
CA VAL A 95 -16.64 1.27 0.59
C VAL A 95 -15.61 2.27 0.05
N PRO A 96 -15.92 3.57 -0.04
CA PRO A 96 -14.97 4.57 -0.49
C PRO A 96 -13.85 4.83 0.54
N HIS A 97 -12.61 4.97 0.07
CA HIS A 97 -11.44 5.27 0.89
C HIS A 97 -10.44 6.20 0.19
N ARG A 98 -9.57 6.87 0.98
CA ARG A 98 -8.51 7.76 0.49
C ARG A 98 -7.09 7.33 0.85
N LEU A 99 -6.92 6.12 1.40
CA LEU A 99 -5.64 5.60 1.92
C LEU A 99 -4.45 5.67 0.94
N ASP A 100 -4.67 5.53 -0.37
CA ASP A 100 -3.58 5.50 -1.36
C ASP A 100 -3.01 6.88 -1.71
N GLY A 101 -3.81 7.94 -1.53
CA GLY A 101 -3.44 9.31 -1.88
C GLY A 101 -2.83 10.12 -0.74
N MET A 102 -2.82 9.59 0.48
CA MET A 102 -2.41 10.34 1.68
C MET A 102 -0.96 10.05 2.06
N ALA A 103 -0.20 11.11 2.38
CA ALA A 103 1.14 10.97 2.96
C ALA A 103 1.07 10.31 4.36
N GLU A 104 2.16 9.66 4.80
CA GLU A 104 2.23 9.14 6.16
C GLU A 104 2.16 10.29 7.17
N GLY A 105 1.31 10.16 8.18
CA GLY A 105 1.05 11.20 9.18
C GLY A 105 -0.32 11.04 9.82
N VAL A 106 -0.70 12.02 10.63
CA VAL A 106 -1.95 12.00 11.41
C VAL A 106 -3.18 11.84 10.52
N ASP A 107 -3.26 12.54 9.39
CA ASP A 107 -4.41 12.45 8.48
C ASP A 107 -4.65 11.03 7.97
N ARG A 108 -3.55 10.31 7.64
CA ARG A 108 -3.62 8.93 7.18
C ARG A 108 -4.02 7.98 8.31
N GLU A 109 -3.59 8.25 9.54
CA GLU A 109 -4.02 7.49 10.72
C GLU A 109 -5.52 7.69 11.02
N VAL A 110 -6.03 8.92 10.86
CA VAL A 110 -7.47 9.22 11.01
C VAL A 110 -8.29 8.51 9.93
N GLU A 111 -7.87 8.58 8.66
CA GLU A 111 -8.54 7.88 7.57
C GLU A 111 -8.52 6.35 7.79
N ARG A 112 -7.42 5.79 8.31
CA ARG A 112 -7.33 4.37 8.66
C ARG A 112 -8.38 3.97 9.69
N LEU A 113 -8.60 4.79 10.72
CA LEU A 113 -9.64 4.54 11.73
C LEU A 113 -11.05 4.64 11.13
N ARG A 114 -11.31 5.67 10.31
CA ARG A 114 -12.58 5.85 9.60
C ARG A 114 -12.90 4.65 8.71
N VAL A 115 -11.93 4.20 7.92
CA VAL A 115 -12.06 3.05 7.01
C VAL A 115 -12.28 1.76 7.79
N ALA A 116 -11.50 1.53 8.85
CA ALA A 116 -11.69 0.36 9.70
C ALA A 116 -13.08 0.32 10.32
N GLN A 117 -13.65 1.48 10.70
CA GLN A 117 -15.02 1.55 11.19
C GLN A 117 -16.04 1.26 10.08
N ALA A 118 -15.91 1.90 8.91
CA ALA A 118 -16.80 1.65 7.77
C ALA A 118 -16.83 0.17 7.35
N LEU A 119 -15.68 -0.51 7.42
CA LEU A 119 -15.60 -1.95 7.20
C LEU A 119 -16.36 -2.77 8.25
N ARG A 120 -16.30 -2.38 9.53
CA ARG A 120 -17.12 -3.02 10.59
C ARG A 120 -18.60 -2.83 10.35
N ASP A 121 -19.00 -1.62 9.95
CA ASP A 121 -20.40 -1.29 9.66
C ASP A 121 -20.91 -2.11 8.45
N ALA A 122 -20.03 -2.42 7.49
CA ALA A 122 -20.29 -3.36 6.39
C ALA A 122 -20.19 -4.85 6.77
N GLY A 123 -19.95 -5.18 8.05
CA GLY A 123 -19.90 -6.56 8.57
C GLY A 123 -18.53 -7.24 8.53
N VAL A 124 -17.46 -6.54 8.12
CA VAL A 124 -16.10 -7.07 8.06
C VAL A 124 -15.40 -6.93 9.42
N ARG A 125 -14.93 -8.04 10.00
CA ARG A 125 -14.23 -8.03 11.30
C ARG A 125 -12.75 -7.66 11.14
N VAL A 126 -12.38 -6.49 11.67
CA VAL A 126 -11.04 -5.87 11.55
C VAL A 126 -10.15 -6.01 12.82
N SER A 127 -10.66 -6.66 13.88
CA SER A 127 -10.00 -6.84 15.19
C SER A 127 -10.09 -8.29 15.68
#